data_AF-A0A2D0IZY3-F1
#
_entry.id   AF-A0A2D0IZY3-F1
#
_cell.length_a   1.000
_cell.length_b   1.000
_cell.length_c   1.000
_cell.angle_alpha   90.00
_cell.angle_beta   90.00
_cell.angle_gamma   90.00
#
_symmetry.space_group_name_H-M   'P 1'
#
loop_
_entity.id
_entity.type
_entity.pdbx_description
1 polymer ?
#
loop_
_entity_poly.entity_id
_entity_poly.type
_entity_poly.pdbx_seq_one_letter_code
_entity_poly.pdbx_strand_id
1 'polypeptide(L)'
;MVASDLQNALYTIARNHRQDEHGQPLITAHRRARADEMAGAMSMFTQSFEGELFNRPGTPWPEVDVALIDLGTLARENYSAQMALAMVSLINTVNNLAERDQYQDRELQLVIDEGHITTTNPLLSPYMTKVVKMWRKLGAWLWLATQNLSDYPDTAERC
;
A
#
# COMPACT_ATOMS: atom_id res chain seq x y z
N MET A 1 -1.81 8.59 -12.99
CA MET A 1 -2.81 7.51 -13.03
C MET A 1 -3.38 7.38 -11.63
N VAL A 2 -4.69 7.53 -11.48
CA VAL A 2 -5.42 7.40 -10.20
C VAL A 2 -6.19 6.08 -10.16
N ALA A 3 -6.76 5.72 -9.01
CA ALA A 3 -7.48 4.45 -8.84
C ALA A 3 -8.61 4.25 -9.86
N SER A 4 -9.34 5.31 -10.22
CA SER A 4 -10.41 5.23 -11.22
C SER A 4 -9.91 4.96 -12.63
N ASP A 5 -8.67 5.35 -12.97
CA ASP A 5 -8.09 5.05 -14.28
C ASP A 5 -7.91 3.53 -14.45
N LEU A 6 -7.39 2.87 -13.41
CA LEU A 6 -7.21 1.43 -13.39
C LEU A 6 -8.56 0.70 -13.36
N GLN A 7 -9.53 1.18 -12.58
CA GLN A 7 -10.89 0.65 -12.59
C GLN A 7 -11.53 0.71 -13.98
N ASN A 8 -11.40 1.85 -14.67
CA ASN A 8 -11.91 2.04 -16.03
C ASN A 8 -11.21 1.14 -17.05
N ALA A 9 -9.90 0.94 -16.91
CA ALA A 9 -9.15 0.00 -17.75
C ALA A 9 -9.64 -1.45 -17.55
N LEU A 10 -9.90 -1.87 -16.31
CA LEU A 10 -10.44 -3.20 -16.01
C LEU A 10 -11.87 -3.37 -16.58
N TYR A 11 -12.75 -2.37 -16.46
CA TYR A 11 -14.05 -2.42 -17.12
C TYR A 11 -13.95 -2.48 -18.65
N THR A 12 -12.96 -1.80 -19.23
CA THR A 12 -12.70 -1.86 -20.67
C THR A 12 -12.31 -3.28 -21.09
N ILE A 13 -11.47 -3.96 -20.30
CA ILE A 13 -11.10 -5.37 -20.51
C ILE A 13 -12.32 -6.28 -20.36
N ALA A 14 -13.12 -6.09 -19.31
CA ALA A 14 -14.32 -6.88 -19.04
C ALA A 14 -15.33 -6.81 -20.18
N ARG A 15 -15.47 -5.64 -20.80
CA ARG A 15 -16.39 -5.36 -21.91
C ARG A 15 -15.79 -5.63 -23.30
N ASN A 16 -14.54 -6.11 -23.38
CA ASN A 16 -13.88 -6.34 -24.67
C ASN A 16 -14.31 -7.68 -25.28
N HIS A 17 -15.21 -7.62 -26.26
CA HIS A 17 -15.70 -8.77 -27.02
C HIS A 17 -15.05 -8.92 -28.40
N ARG A 18 -13.94 -8.23 -28.66
CA ARG A 18 -13.25 -8.32 -29.97
C ARG A 18 -12.79 -9.76 -30.22
N GLN A 19 -12.86 -10.14 -31.49
CA GLN A 19 -12.41 -11.44 -32.00
C GLN A 19 -11.20 -11.26 -32.90
N ASP A 20 -10.38 -12.31 -33.03
CA ASP A 20 -9.33 -12.39 -34.03
C ASP A 20 -9.89 -12.72 -35.43
N GLU A 21 -9.00 -12.82 -36.42
CA GLU A 21 -9.33 -13.16 -37.81
C GLU A 21 -9.99 -14.55 -37.95
N HIS A 22 -9.87 -15.41 -36.94
CA HIS A 22 -10.44 -16.76 -36.89
C HIS A 22 -11.74 -16.82 -36.06
N GLY A 23 -12.29 -15.68 -35.63
CA GLY A 23 -13.52 -15.58 -34.85
C GLY A 23 -13.34 -15.99 -33.37
N GLN A 24 -12.11 -16.21 -32.91
CA GLN A 24 -11.84 -16.50 -31.50
C GLN A 24 -11.79 -15.22 -30.69
N PRO A 25 -12.35 -15.20 -29.46
CA PRO A 25 -12.32 -14.00 -28.64
C PRO A 25 -10.88 -13.67 -28.21
N LEU A 26 -10.44 -12.42 -28.43
CA LEU A 26 -9.11 -11.94 -28.04
C LEU A 26 -8.87 -12.05 -26.53
N ILE A 27 -9.94 -11.95 -25.74
CA ILE A 27 -9.92 -12.13 -24.28
C ILE A 27 -10.94 -13.21 -23.94
N THR A 28 -10.51 -14.25 -23.23
CA THR A 28 -11.39 -15.35 -22.84
C THR A 28 -12.51 -14.88 -21.91
N ALA A 29 -13.66 -15.58 -21.93
CA ALA A 29 -14.80 -15.24 -21.08
C ALA A 29 -14.43 -15.22 -19.58
N HIS A 30 -13.61 -16.17 -19.14
CA HIS A 30 -13.11 -16.22 -17.76
C HIS A 30 -12.28 -14.98 -17.38
N ARG A 31 -11.37 -14.53 -18.27
CA ARG A 31 -10.56 -13.32 -18.02
C ARG A 31 -11.40 -12.04 -17.97
N ARG A 32 -12.46 -11.96 -18.78
CA ARG A 32 -13.41 -10.83 -18.73
C ARG A 32 -14.19 -10.80 -17.43
N ALA A 33 -14.72 -11.94 -17.00
CA ALA A 33 -15.44 -12.04 -15.73
C ALA A 33 -14.53 -11.67 -14.54
N ARG A 34 -13.27 -12.13 -14.56
CA ARG A 34 -12.27 -11.76 -13.55
C ARG A 34 -11.97 -10.26 -13.55
N ALA A 35 -11.84 -9.63 -14.72
CA ALA A 35 -11.62 -8.20 -14.82
C ALA A 35 -12.81 -7.38 -14.30
N ASP A 36 -14.04 -7.87 -14.51
CA ASP A 36 -15.26 -7.25 -13.97
C ASP A 36 -15.31 -7.31 -12.44
N GLU A 37 -15.01 -8.49 -11.87
CA GLU A 37 -14.89 -8.69 -10.42
C GLU A 37 -13.84 -7.74 -9.80
N MET A 38 -12.66 -7.64 -10.42
CA MET A 38 -11.60 -6.74 -9.96
C MET A 38 -12.01 -5.27 -10.05
N ALA A 39 -12.66 -4.86 -11.15
CA ALA A 39 -13.17 -3.49 -11.31
C ALA A 39 -14.25 -3.15 -10.26
N GLY A 40 -15.11 -4.12 -9.93
CA GLY A 40 -16.09 -4.03 -8.86
C GLY A 40 -15.43 -3.85 -7.49
N ALA A 41 -14.43 -4.65 -7.16
CA ALA A 41 -13.68 -4.54 -5.90
C ALA A 41 -12.97 -3.18 -5.75
N MET A 42 -12.50 -2.60 -6.85
CA MET A 42 -11.88 -1.27 -6.85
C MET A 42 -12.83 -0.12 -6.49
N SER A 43 -14.15 -0.31 -6.59
CA SER A 43 -15.14 0.76 -6.30
C SER A 43 -15.03 1.31 -4.89
N MET A 44 -14.63 0.47 -3.93
CA MET A 44 -14.38 0.84 -2.54
C MET A 44 -13.29 1.93 -2.42
N PHE A 45 -12.35 2.03 -3.36
CA PHE A 45 -11.26 3.01 -3.30
C PHE A 45 -11.48 4.23 -4.20
N THR A 46 -12.58 4.28 -4.95
CA THR A 46 -12.88 5.37 -5.90
C THR A 46 -14.03 6.24 -5.46
N GLN A 47 -14.73 5.88 -4.38
CA GLN A 47 -15.94 6.54 -3.91
C GLN A 47 -15.80 7.01 -2.46
N SER A 48 -16.63 7.98 -2.06
CA SER A 48 -16.74 8.45 -0.68
C SER A 48 -15.39 8.89 -0.09
N PHE A 49 -15.17 8.66 1.21
CA PHE A 49 -13.95 9.02 1.94
C PHE A 49 -12.69 8.37 1.34
N GLU A 50 -12.78 7.10 0.96
CA GLU A 50 -11.67 6.37 0.35
C GLU A 50 -11.27 6.95 -1.00
N GLY A 51 -12.24 7.41 -1.79
CA GLY A 51 -11.99 8.12 -3.05
C GLY A 51 -11.24 9.43 -2.83
N GLU A 52 -11.58 10.21 -1.81
CA GLU A 52 -10.85 11.44 -1.46
C GLU A 52 -9.40 11.16 -1.04
N LEU A 53 -9.16 10.00 -0.43
CA LEU A 53 -7.84 9.60 0.05
C LEU A 53 -6.97 8.96 -1.03
N PHE A 54 -7.52 8.02 -1.81
CA PHE A 54 -6.77 7.15 -2.72
C PHE A 54 -7.00 7.42 -4.21
N ASN A 55 -8.07 8.15 -4.59
CA ASN A 55 -8.41 8.43 -5.98
C ASN A 55 -8.08 9.86 -6.42
N ARG A 56 -6.91 10.35 -6.00
CA ARG A 56 -6.39 11.66 -6.40
C ARG A 56 -4.92 11.59 -6.80
N PRO A 57 -4.44 12.50 -7.66
CA PRO A 57 -3.01 12.64 -7.89
C PRO A 57 -2.29 12.93 -6.56
N GLY A 58 -1.24 12.17 -6.28
CA GLY A 58 -0.38 12.43 -5.12
C GLY A 58 0.56 13.60 -5.39
N THR A 59 0.94 14.30 -4.33
CA THR A 59 2.07 15.23 -4.32
C THR A 59 3.26 14.58 -3.62
N PRO A 60 4.49 14.72 -4.14
CA PRO A 60 5.68 14.32 -3.40
C PRO A 60 5.71 14.98 -2.02
N TRP A 61 6.32 14.31 -1.05
CA TRP A 61 6.54 14.93 0.26
C TRP A 61 7.50 16.11 0.10
N PRO A 62 7.28 17.20 0.86
CA PRO A 62 8.25 18.29 0.89
C PRO A 62 9.58 17.79 1.47
N GLU A 63 10.69 18.39 1.04
CA GLU A 63 11.99 18.13 1.65
C GLU A 63 12.03 18.79 3.03
N VAL A 64 11.93 17.96 4.07
CA VAL A 64 11.94 18.37 5.47
C VAL A 64 12.71 17.34 6.30
N ASP A 65 13.27 17.76 7.43
CA ASP A 65 14.01 16.87 8.33
C ASP A 65 13.09 15.94 9.13
N VAL A 66 11.84 16.36 9.39
CA VAL A 66 10.86 15.61 10.15
C VAL A 66 9.51 15.68 9.45
N ALA A 67 8.95 14.52 9.13
CA ALA A 67 7.59 14.37 8.63
C ALA A 67 6.75 13.62 9.66
N LEU A 68 5.67 14.26 10.13
CA LEU A 68 4.69 13.64 11.03
C LEU A 68 3.44 13.30 10.23
N ILE A 69 3.00 12.04 10.33
CA ILE A 69 1.82 11.54 9.60
C ILE A 69 0.80 11.05 10.62
N ASP A 70 -0.34 11.71 10.66
CA ASP A 70 -1.50 11.29 11.45
C ASP A 70 -2.42 10.42 10.57
N LEU A 71 -2.65 9.17 11.00
CA LEU A 71 -3.52 8.23 10.31
C LEU A 71 -5.00 8.47 10.64
N GLY A 72 -5.31 9.19 11.72
CA GLY A 72 -6.65 9.60 12.12
C GLY A 72 -7.68 8.49 12.03
N THR A 73 -8.68 8.67 11.16
CA THR A 73 -9.78 7.72 10.95
C THR A 73 -9.33 6.32 10.55
N LEU A 74 -8.20 6.18 9.85
CA LEU A 74 -7.68 4.88 9.41
C LEU A 74 -7.25 3.99 10.57
N ALA A 75 -6.87 4.56 11.72
CA ALA A 75 -6.45 3.83 12.91
C ALA A 75 -7.58 3.04 13.59
N ARG A 76 -8.83 3.21 13.14
CA ARG A 76 -9.99 2.49 13.67
C ARG A 76 -10.09 1.09 13.07
N GLU A 77 -10.56 0.11 13.86
CA GLU A 77 -10.61 -1.31 13.49
C GLU A 77 -11.32 -1.62 12.16
N ASN A 78 -12.37 -0.88 11.82
CA ASN A 78 -13.15 -1.09 10.60
C ASN A 78 -12.47 -0.62 9.30
N TYR A 79 -11.27 -0.04 9.40
CA TYR A 79 -10.51 0.48 8.25
C TYR A 79 -9.26 -0.33 7.95
N SER A 80 -9.19 -1.60 8.38
CA SER A 80 -7.99 -2.44 8.26
C SER A 80 -7.44 -2.56 6.82
N ALA A 81 -8.31 -2.61 5.80
CA ALA A 81 -7.90 -2.66 4.39
C ALA A 81 -7.34 -1.31 3.90
N GLN A 82 -8.00 -0.20 4.26
CA GLN A 82 -7.58 1.16 3.94
C GLN A 82 -6.26 1.49 4.66
N MET A 83 -6.14 1.10 5.92
CA MET A 83 -4.92 1.22 6.72
C MET A 83 -3.77 0.45 6.05
N ALA A 84 -4.00 -0.79 5.63
CA ALA A 84 -2.98 -1.57 4.94
C ALA A 84 -2.50 -0.88 3.65
N LEU A 85 -3.42 -0.37 2.84
CA LEU A 85 -3.09 0.35 1.61
C LEU A 85 -2.31 1.64 1.87
N ALA A 86 -2.74 2.42 2.88
CA ALA A 86 -2.06 3.63 3.29
C ALA A 86 -0.63 3.33 3.76
N MET A 87 -0.46 2.37 4.67
CA MET A 87 0.85 1.96 5.18
C MET A 87 1.78 1.51 4.07
N VAL A 88 1.34 0.62 3.16
CA VAL A 88 2.15 0.20 2.00
C VAL A 88 2.61 1.40 1.17
N SER A 89 1.72 2.37 0.94
CA SER A 89 2.06 3.58 0.20
C SER A 89 3.11 4.44 0.93
N LEU A 90 2.95 4.62 2.25
CA LEU A 90 3.90 5.36 3.08
C LEU A 90 5.27 4.69 3.09
N ILE A 91 5.31 3.38 3.28
CA ILE A 91 6.55 2.59 3.32
C ILE A 91 7.27 2.64 1.97
N ASN A 92 6.54 2.57 0.86
CA ASN A 92 7.14 2.75 -0.47
C ASN A 92 7.75 4.14 -0.64
N THR A 93 7.09 5.21 -0.17
CA THR A 93 7.68 6.55 -0.18
C THR A 93 8.96 6.61 0.66
N VAL A 94 8.94 6.04 1.87
CA VAL A 94 10.13 5.96 2.74
C VAL A 94 11.25 5.16 2.07
N ASN A 95 10.92 4.05 1.40
CA ASN A 95 11.91 3.24 0.70
C ASN A 95 12.57 4.03 -0.45
N ASN A 96 11.78 4.80 -1.21
CA ASN A 96 12.32 5.65 -2.28
C ASN A 96 13.25 6.75 -1.71
N LEU A 97 12.91 7.32 -0.54
CA LEU A 97 13.78 8.27 0.15
C LEU A 97 15.08 7.61 0.61
N ALA A 98 15.00 6.45 1.24
CA ALA A 98 16.16 5.69 1.68
C ALA A 98 17.09 5.31 0.51
N GLU A 99 16.53 4.88 -0.63
CA GLU A 99 17.31 4.57 -1.83
C GLU A 99 17.99 5.81 -2.43
N ARG A 100 17.29 6.95 -2.47
CA ARG A 100 17.83 8.23 -2.96
C ARG A 100 19.00 8.70 -2.10
N ASP A 101 18.89 8.56 -0.78
CA ASP A 101 19.80 9.17 0.19
C ASP A 101 20.85 8.19 0.75
N GLN A 102 20.89 6.93 0.28
CA GLN A 102 21.74 5.83 0.79
C GLN A 102 23.25 6.11 0.89
N TYR A 103 23.76 7.14 0.21
CA TYR A 103 25.19 7.53 0.21
C TYR A 103 25.45 8.85 0.94
N GLN A 104 24.45 9.41 1.61
CA GLN A 104 24.61 10.58 2.45
C GLN A 104 25.05 10.14 3.86
N ASP A 105 25.72 11.03 4.58
CA ASP A 105 26.10 10.80 5.99
C ASP A 105 24.91 10.92 6.96
N ARG A 106 23.67 10.84 6.45
CA ARG A 106 22.44 11.02 7.21
C ARG A 106 21.61 9.74 7.16
N GLU A 107 21.25 9.25 8.34
CA GLU A 107 20.36 8.10 8.46
C GLU A 107 18.89 8.52 8.41
N LEU A 108 18.05 7.68 7.82
CA LEU A 108 16.60 7.84 7.83
C LEU A 108 16.03 7.04 9.01
N GLN A 109 15.13 7.66 9.77
CA GLN A 109 14.43 6.99 10.85
C GLN A 109 12.91 7.02 10.61
N LEU A 110 12.32 5.84 10.45
CA LEU A 110 10.86 5.67 10.47
C LEU A 110 10.45 5.23 11.88
N VAL A 111 9.63 6.03 12.53
CA VAL A 111 9.00 5.69 13.81
C VAL A 111 7.53 5.40 13.57
N ILE A 112 7.05 4.25 14.02
CA ILE A 112 5.64 3.88 14.01
C ILE A 112 5.18 3.76 15.46
N ASP A 113 4.25 4.62 15.84
CA ASP A 113 3.51 4.49 17.09
C ASP A 113 2.37 3.48 16.94
N GLU A 114 1.98 2.84 18.03
CA GLU A 114 1.08 1.68 18.06
C GLU A 114 1.47 0.59 17.06
N GLY A 115 2.75 0.19 17.10
CA GLY A 115 3.36 -0.75 16.16
C GLY A 115 2.59 -2.07 15.97
N HIS A 116 1.83 -2.50 16.98
CA HIS A 116 0.95 -3.67 16.91
C HIS A 116 -0.07 -3.59 15.76
N ILE A 117 -0.54 -2.40 15.38
CA ILE A 117 -1.47 -2.19 14.25
C ILE A 117 -0.83 -2.65 12.94
N THR A 118 0.47 -2.39 12.76
CA THR A 118 1.20 -2.73 11.53
C THR A 118 1.72 -4.16 11.52
N THR A 119 1.95 -4.76 12.69
CA THR A 119 2.55 -6.09 12.82
C THR A 119 1.54 -7.23 12.96
N THR A 120 0.30 -6.93 13.35
CA THR A 120 -0.81 -7.89 13.40
C THR A 120 -1.49 -8.11 12.05
N ASN A 121 -1.43 -7.12 11.15
CA ASN A 121 -2.06 -7.23 9.85
C ASN A 121 -1.31 -8.25 8.96
N PRO A 122 -1.97 -9.32 8.48
CA PRO A 122 -1.31 -10.41 7.76
C PRO A 122 -0.75 -10.00 6.39
N LEU A 123 -1.22 -8.88 5.82
CA LEU A 123 -0.67 -8.33 4.58
C LEU A 123 0.55 -7.44 4.85
N LEU A 124 0.50 -6.64 5.92
CA LEU A 124 1.57 -5.70 6.24
C LEU A 124 2.78 -6.37 6.86
N SER A 125 2.57 -7.32 7.77
CA SER A 125 3.66 -7.91 8.56
C SER A 125 4.76 -8.55 7.69
N PRO A 126 4.47 -9.44 6.73
CA PRO A 126 5.50 -10.01 5.86
C PRO A 126 6.17 -8.98 4.93
N TYR A 127 5.44 -7.95 4.52
CA TYR A 127 5.96 -6.87 3.69
C TYR A 127 6.94 -6.00 4.49
N MET A 128 6.56 -5.58 5.68
CA MET A 128 7.39 -4.82 6.63
C MET A 128 8.69 -5.55 6.94
N THR A 129 8.63 -6.83 7.32
CA THR A 129 9.83 -7.62 7.63
C THR A 129 10.82 -7.65 6.46
N LYS A 130 10.33 -7.72 5.22
CA LYS A 130 11.20 -7.73 4.03
C LYS A 130 11.85 -6.37 3.78
N VAL A 131 11.06 -5.30 3.85
CA VAL A 131 11.53 -3.94 3.59
C VAL A 131 12.56 -3.52 4.63
N VAL A 132 12.28 -3.73 5.91
CA VAL A 132 13.17 -3.36 7.03
C VAL A 132 14.52 -4.09 6.95
N LYS A 133 14.53 -5.35 6.49
CA LYS A 133 15.79 -6.08 6.27
C LYS A 133 16.67 -5.45 5.19
N MET A 134 16.07 -4.85 4.16
CA MET A 134 16.84 -4.12 3.15
C MET A 134 17.38 -2.79 3.69
N TRP A 135 16.61 -2.08 4.51
CA TRP A 135 16.95 -0.76 5.04
C TRP A 135 18.27 -0.70 5.81
N ARG A 136 18.71 -1.80 6.43
CA ARG A 136 20.04 -1.89 7.05
C ARG A 136 21.20 -1.57 6.10
N LYS A 137 21.01 -1.75 4.78
CA LYS A 137 22.02 -1.43 3.77
C LYS A 137 21.92 0.01 3.26
N LEU A 138 20.80 0.69 3.52
CA LEU A 138 20.48 2.01 3.00
C LEU A 138 20.61 3.12 4.05
N GLY A 139 21.10 2.79 5.26
CA GLY A 139 21.15 3.75 6.37
C GLY A 139 19.76 4.13 6.90
N ALA A 140 18.77 3.23 6.77
CA ALA A 140 17.42 3.47 7.25
C ALA A 140 17.05 2.52 8.41
N TRP A 141 16.31 3.04 9.39
CA TRP A 141 15.97 2.35 10.63
C TRP A 141 14.46 2.40 10.91
N LEU A 142 13.90 1.29 11.39
CA LEU A 142 12.53 1.21 11.87
C LEU A 142 12.50 1.17 13.40
N TRP A 143 11.79 2.08 14.01
CA TRP A 143 11.43 2.07 15.43
C TRP A 143 9.93 1.82 15.58
N LEU A 144 9.58 0.84 16.41
CA LEU A 144 8.20 0.54 16.75
C LEU A 144 7.96 0.89 18.21
N ALA A 145 6.98 1.74 18.49
CA ALA A 145 6.49 2.01 19.84
C ALA A 145 5.13 1.31 20.00
N THR A 146 4.91 0.61 21.11
CA THR A 146 3.61 0.02 21.45
C THR A 146 3.46 -0.01 22.97
N GLN A 147 2.22 -0.04 23.45
CA GLN A 147 1.93 -0.11 24.88
C GLN A 147 2.10 -1.54 25.43
N ASN A 148 1.63 -2.55 24.69
CA ASN A 148 1.65 -3.94 25.11
C ASN A 148 2.45 -4.81 24.13
N LEU A 149 3.49 -5.48 24.66
CA LEU A 149 4.28 -6.43 23.88
C LEU A 149 3.51 -7.71 23.55
N SER A 150 2.46 -8.05 24.33
CA SER A 150 1.58 -9.19 24.08
C SER A 150 0.73 -9.05 22.82
N ASP A 151 0.59 -7.83 22.31
CA ASP A 151 -0.26 -7.54 21.15
C ASP A 151 0.49 -7.80 19.82
N TYR A 152 1.78 -8.12 19.90
CA TYR A 152 2.51 -8.67 18.77
C TYR A 152 2.09 -10.12 18.52
N PRO A 153 1.70 -10.50 17.29
CA PRO A 153 1.46 -11.90 16.98
C PRO A 153 2.78 -12.68 17.11
N ASP A 154 2.72 -13.98 17.44
CA ASP A 154 3.91 -14.84 17.56
C ASP A 154 4.85 -14.76 16.34
N THR A 155 4.30 -14.42 15.16
CA THR A 155 5.07 -14.22 13.92
C THR A 155 5.93 -12.96 13.90
N ALA A 156 5.66 -11.97 14.76
CA ALA A 156 6.43 -10.73 14.84
C ALA A 156 7.79 -10.88 15.54
N GLU A 157 8.05 -12.04 16.17
CA GLU A 157 9.39 -12.42 16.65
C GLU A 157 10.44 -12.42 15.51
N ARG A 158 10.00 -12.37 14.24
CA ARG A 158 10.84 -12.42 13.04
C ARG A 158 11.10 -11.06 12.36
N CYS A 159 10.53 -9.96 12.89
CA CYS A 159 10.75 -8.59 12.39
C CYS A 159 12.14 -8.06 12.74
#